data_AF-A0A4P7B277-F1
#
_entry.id   AF-A0A4P7B277-F1
#
_cell.length_a   1.000
_cell.length_b   1.000
_cell.length_c   1.000
_cell.angle_alpha   90.00
_cell.angle_beta   90.00
_cell.angle_gamma   90.00
#
_symmetry.space_group_name_H-M   'P 1'
#
loop_
_entity.id
_entity.type
_entity.pdbx_description
1 polymer ?
#
loop_
_entity_poly.entity_id
_entity_poly.type
_entity_poly.pdbx_seq_one_letter_code
_entity_poly.pdbx_strand_id
1 'polypeptide(L)'
;MNISLLISSLPTQNTTTRMRVWRALKASGAVTLRDGVYILPAEHSKKFDAIADDLISENGNAYIFQTVAVENLDIAKIFNRKEEYDVLYQQISQLRQELNQSNKKELLKQIRKLRKQLDALIDIDYFPTEAKQQTLLELNTVEQAILRFGELDEPNNLQGHLQTFHIDNFQNQIWATRKRPWIDRLASAWLIQNFIDPNANFLWLETPSDCPKSALGFDFDGAKFSHIEHLVTFEVLLHSFSLHEQKALNKIAAIVHFLDVGGVEPPEASGIEKVIQGLRNKITDDDQLLELSNYIFDGLYANFLRE
;
A
#
# COMPACT_ATOMS: atom_id res chain seq x y z
N MET A 1 6.74 28.34 12.85
CA MET A 1 7.21 27.50 11.72
C MET A 1 7.84 28.38 10.67
N ASN A 2 8.97 27.99 10.07
CA ASN A 2 9.60 28.76 9.00
C ASN A 2 8.84 28.57 7.68
N ILE A 3 8.53 29.68 7.01
CA ILE A 3 7.79 29.70 5.75
C ILE A 3 8.52 30.55 4.72
N SER A 4 8.25 30.27 3.45
CA SER A 4 8.65 31.08 2.31
C SER A 4 7.42 31.78 1.75
N LEU A 5 7.55 33.07 1.47
CA LEU A 5 6.52 33.89 0.83
C LEU A 5 6.97 34.28 -0.56
N LEU A 6 6.13 34.06 -1.56
CA LEU A 6 6.28 34.64 -2.89
C LEU A 6 5.25 35.77 -3.04
N ILE A 7 5.73 36.98 -3.28
CA ILE A 7 4.92 38.13 -3.66
C ILE A 7 5.09 38.35 -5.16
N SER A 8 4.01 38.25 -5.92
CA SER A 8 4.02 38.38 -7.38
C SER A 8 3.01 39.40 -7.88
N SER A 9 3.34 40.06 -8.98
CA SER A 9 2.40 40.89 -9.74
C SER A 9 2.63 40.69 -11.23
N LEU A 10 1.56 40.46 -12.00
CA LEU A 10 1.60 40.38 -13.46
C LEU A 10 0.75 41.48 -14.10
N PRO A 11 1.21 42.09 -15.21
CA PRO A 11 0.38 42.99 -16.01
C PRO A 11 -0.90 42.30 -16.49
N THR A 12 -2.02 43.02 -16.47
CA THR A 12 -3.36 42.49 -16.79
C THR A 12 -3.54 41.98 -18.22
N GLN A 13 -2.64 42.35 -19.13
CA GLN A 13 -2.76 42.07 -20.58
C GLN A 13 -2.30 40.65 -20.99
N ASN A 14 -1.62 39.90 -20.11
CA ASN A 14 -1.01 38.61 -20.45
C ASN A 14 -1.71 37.41 -19.79
N THR A 15 -2.93 37.10 -20.24
CA THR A 15 -3.80 36.05 -19.69
C THR A 15 -3.16 34.65 -19.74
N THR A 16 -2.43 34.34 -20.80
CA THR A 16 -1.77 33.04 -20.98
C THR A 16 -0.67 32.82 -19.95
N THR A 17 0.16 33.84 -19.70
CA THR A 17 1.25 33.78 -18.72
C THR A 17 0.69 33.69 -17.29
N ARG A 18 -0.36 34.45 -16.96
CA ARG A 18 -1.05 34.32 -15.67
C ARG A 18 -1.53 32.90 -15.40
N MET A 19 -2.12 32.24 -16.41
CA MET A 19 -2.56 30.85 -16.29
C MET A 19 -1.40 29.87 -16.13
N ARG A 20 -0.26 30.09 -16.79
CA ARG A 20 0.94 29.27 -16.64
C ARG A 20 1.51 29.36 -15.23
N VAL A 21 1.70 30.58 -14.72
CA VAL A 21 2.19 30.84 -13.36
C VAL A 21 1.24 30.27 -12.32
N TRP A 22 -0.07 30.49 -12.47
CA TRP A 22 -1.07 29.92 -11.57
C TRP A 22 -1.03 28.39 -11.52
N ARG A 23 -0.84 27.72 -12.67
CA ARG A 23 -0.65 26.26 -12.73
C ARG A 23 0.63 25.82 -12.03
N ALA A 24 1.73 26.54 -12.23
CA ALA A 24 3.01 26.23 -11.58
C ALA A 24 2.91 26.39 -10.06
N LEU A 25 2.24 27.44 -9.58
CA LEU A 25 1.96 27.64 -8.15
C LEU A 25 1.11 26.51 -7.58
N LYS A 26 0.03 26.13 -8.27
CA LYS A 26 -0.80 25.00 -7.85
C LYS A 26 -0.01 23.68 -7.82
N ALA A 27 0.82 23.43 -8.84
CA ALA A 27 1.67 22.23 -8.93
C ALA A 27 2.81 22.22 -7.89
N SER A 28 3.21 23.39 -7.38
CA SER A 28 4.18 23.48 -6.29
C SER A 28 3.58 23.20 -4.91
N GLY A 29 2.26 23.10 -4.80
CA GLY A 29 1.57 22.97 -3.51
C GLY A 29 1.44 24.27 -2.72
N ALA A 30 1.74 25.42 -3.33
CA ALA A 30 1.67 26.70 -2.67
C ALA A 30 0.23 27.09 -2.30
N VAL A 31 0.06 27.64 -1.11
CA VAL A 31 -1.23 28.16 -0.63
C VAL A 31 -1.31 29.66 -0.92
N THR A 32 -2.49 30.13 -1.33
CA THR A 32 -2.73 31.55 -1.57
C THR A 32 -3.18 32.22 -0.27
N LEU A 33 -2.38 33.15 0.26
CA LEU A 33 -2.75 33.93 1.43
C LEU A 33 -3.69 35.09 1.05
N ARG A 34 -3.38 35.73 -0.08
CA ARG A 34 -4.15 36.80 -0.73
C ARG A 34 -3.73 36.88 -2.19
N ASP A 35 -4.45 37.63 -3.00
CA ASP A 35 -4.07 37.82 -4.40
C ASP A 35 -2.63 38.33 -4.52
N GLY A 36 -1.84 37.62 -5.33
CA GLY A 36 -0.41 37.85 -5.53
C GLY A 36 0.51 37.45 -4.37
N VAL A 37 0.04 36.80 -3.30
CA VAL A 37 0.88 36.34 -2.18
C VAL A 37 0.67 34.86 -1.91
N TYR A 38 1.74 34.09 -2.07
CA TYR A 38 1.74 32.63 -1.97
C TYR A 38 2.71 32.15 -0.89
N ILE A 39 2.37 31.04 -0.23
CA ILE A 39 3.11 30.47 0.89
C ILE A 39 3.56 29.05 0.56
N LEU A 40 4.79 28.71 0.94
CA LEU A 40 5.31 27.34 1.05
C LEU A 40 6.02 27.14 2.40
N PRO A 41 6.14 25.90 2.91
CA PRO A 41 7.11 25.58 3.96
C PRO A 41 8.53 25.94 3.49
N ALA A 42 9.37 26.45 4.40
CA ALA A 42 10.70 26.95 4.03
C ALA A 42 11.59 25.88 3.38
N GLU A 43 11.43 24.62 3.75
CA GLU A 43 12.13 23.47 3.16
C GLU A 43 11.84 23.26 1.66
N HIS A 44 10.72 23.79 1.17
CA HIS A 44 10.29 23.70 -0.23
C HIS A 44 10.42 25.03 -0.98
N SER A 45 11.11 26.03 -0.42
CA SER A 45 11.21 27.38 -1.00
C SER A 45 11.76 27.40 -2.43
N LYS A 46 12.65 26.46 -2.77
CA LYS A 46 13.24 26.34 -4.12
C LYS A 46 12.19 26.15 -5.23
N LYS A 47 11.00 25.64 -4.91
CA LYS A 47 9.90 25.52 -5.89
C LYS A 47 9.42 26.90 -6.38
N PHE A 48 9.67 27.99 -5.63
CA PHE A 48 9.36 29.35 -6.07
C PHE A 48 10.38 29.95 -7.04
N ASP A 49 11.63 29.47 -7.07
CA ASP A 49 12.69 30.10 -7.88
C ASP A 49 12.32 30.09 -9.38
N ALA A 50 11.96 28.91 -9.91
CA ALA A 50 11.55 28.78 -11.30
C ALA A 50 10.29 29.61 -11.64
N ILE A 51 9.36 29.74 -10.68
CA ILE A 51 8.13 30.52 -10.85
C ILE A 51 8.45 32.03 -10.87
N ALA A 52 9.38 32.47 -10.02
CA ALA A 52 9.83 33.85 -9.97
C ALA A 52 10.59 34.23 -11.26
N ASP A 53 11.45 33.34 -11.76
CA ASP A 53 12.16 33.53 -13.03
C ASP A 53 11.19 33.67 -14.21
N ASP A 54 10.20 32.77 -14.30
CA ASP A 54 9.13 32.84 -15.30
C ASP A 54 8.37 34.18 -15.22
N LEU A 55 8.01 34.61 -14.01
CA LEU A 55 7.32 35.88 -13.76
C LEU A 55 8.13 37.09 -14.23
N ILE A 56 9.43 37.14 -13.90
CA ILE A 56 10.33 38.24 -14.28
C ILE A 56 10.55 38.27 -15.80
N SER A 57 10.70 37.11 -16.43
CA SER A 57 10.92 37.00 -17.88
C SER A 57 9.75 37.56 -18.71
N GLU A 58 8.55 37.59 -18.13
CA GLU A 58 7.32 38.02 -18.78
C GLU A 58 6.91 39.44 -18.35
N ASN A 59 7.88 40.25 -17.90
CA ASN A 59 7.69 41.62 -17.40
C ASN A 59 6.76 41.73 -16.16
N GLY A 60 6.68 40.66 -15.37
CA GLY A 60 6.07 40.67 -14.04
C GLY A 60 7.09 41.02 -12.95
N ASN A 61 6.61 41.16 -11.71
CA ASN A 61 7.46 41.27 -10.52
C ASN A 61 7.28 40.02 -9.66
N ALA A 62 8.38 39.56 -9.06
CA ALA A 62 8.40 38.46 -8.11
C ALA A 62 9.43 38.74 -7.01
N TYR A 63 9.04 38.51 -5.76
CA TYR A 63 9.90 38.66 -4.59
C TYR A 63 9.71 37.48 -3.65
N ILE A 64 10.80 36.84 -3.25
CA ILE A 64 10.79 35.72 -2.31
C ILE A 64 11.34 36.17 -0.96
N PHE A 65 10.59 35.93 0.11
CA PHE A 65 10.99 36.24 1.48
C PHE A 65 10.93 34.98 2.33
N GLN A 66 11.92 34.80 3.20
CA GLN A 66 11.88 33.80 4.26
C GLN A 66 11.46 34.48 5.57
N THR A 67 10.50 33.89 6.26
CA THR A 67 9.99 34.43 7.52
C THR A 67 9.47 33.32 8.43
N VAL A 68 9.08 33.69 9.64
CA VAL A 68 8.42 32.81 10.60
C VAL A 68 6.92 33.09 10.57
N ALA A 69 6.10 32.04 10.52
CA ALA A 69 4.66 32.16 10.64
C ALA A 69 4.27 32.84 11.96
N VAL A 70 3.39 33.84 11.87
CA VAL A 70 2.81 34.57 13.01
C VAL A 70 1.80 33.71 13.76
N GLU A 71 1.60 33.96 15.06
CA GLU A 71 0.76 33.12 15.94
C GLU A 71 -0.70 32.97 15.47
N ASN A 72 -1.24 33.98 14.79
CA ASN A 72 -2.62 33.97 14.29
C ASN A 72 -2.76 33.27 12.92
N LEU A 73 -1.67 32.81 12.31
CA LEU A 73 -1.69 32.08 11.03
C LEU A 73 -1.52 30.59 11.28
N ASP A 74 -2.64 29.87 11.28
CA ASP A 74 -2.65 28.41 11.40
C ASP A 74 -2.19 27.77 10.08
N ILE A 75 -0.89 27.49 9.99
CA ILE A 75 -0.25 26.90 8.82
C ILE A 75 -0.86 25.54 8.47
N ALA A 76 -1.10 24.67 9.46
CA ALA A 76 -1.66 23.35 9.20
C ALA A 76 -3.05 23.45 8.58
N LYS A 77 -3.87 24.41 9.03
CA LYS A 77 -5.21 24.64 8.49
C LYS A 77 -5.19 25.17 7.05
N ILE A 78 -4.31 26.10 6.71
CA ILE A 78 -4.27 26.69 5.35
C ILE A 78 -3.66 25.73 4.31
N PHE A 79 -2.81 24.80 4.73
CA PHE A 79 -2.27 23.73 3.88
C PHE A 79 -3.15 22.47 3.87
N ASN A 80 -4.29 22.48 4.55
CA ASN A 80 -5.16 21.32 4.64
C ASN A 80 -5.75 20.98 3.27
N ARG A 81 -5.44 19.78 2.77
CA ARG A 81 -5.89 19.24 1.48
C ARG A 81 -7.06 18.26 1.61
N LYS A 82 -7.72 18.20 2.76
CA LYS A 82 -8.79 17.22 3.04
C LYS A 82 -9.86 17.18 1.94
N GLU A 83 -10.33 18.32 1.47
CA GLU A 83 -11.36 18.37 0.42
C GLU A 83 -10.89 17.71 -0.90
N GLU A 84 -9.61 17.87 -1.25
CA GLU A 84 -9.01 17.29 -2.46
C GLU A 84 -8.88 15.77 -2.31
N TYR A 85 -8.53 15.29 -1.12
CA TYR A 85 -8.55 13.87 -0.77
C TYR A 85 -9.97 13.30 -0.75
N ASP A 86 -10.94 14.00 -0.15
CA ASP A 86 -12.34 13.55 -0.07
C ASP A 86 -12.95 13.39 -1.49
N VAL A 87 -12.60 14.28 -2.44
CA VAL A 87 -13.00 14.15 -3.86
C VAL A 87 -12.40 12.90 -4.50
N LEU A 88 -11.10 12.63 -4.29
CA LEU A 88 -10.46 11.42 -4.81
C LEU A 88 -11.05 10.17 -4.15
N TYR A 89 -11.27 10.21 -2.84
CA TYR A 89 -11.89 9.13 -2.08
C TYR A 89 -13.28 8.78 -2.64
N GLN A 90 -14.11 9.79 -2.94
CA GLN A 90 -15.42 9.56 -3.56
C GLN A 90 -15.30 8.94 -4.96
N GLN A 91 -14.34 9.38 -5.78
CA GLN A 91 -14.11 8.79 -7.11
C GLN A 91 -13.65 7.33 -7.02
N ILE A 92 -12.77 7.02 -6.08
CA ILE A 92 -12.30 5.65 -5.83
C ILE A 92 -13.45 4.78 -5.29
N SER A 93 -14.24 5.31 -4.34
CA SER A 93 -15.42 4.63 -3.78
C SER A 93 -16.47 4.36 -4.86
N GLN A 94 -16.68 5.28 -5.79
CA GLN A 94 -17.56 5.07 -6.94
C GLN A 94 -17.01 3.97 -7.84
N LEU A 95 -15.71 4.00 -8.16
CA LEU A 95 -15.06 2.94 -8.93
C LEU A 95 -15.19 1.57 -8.25
N ARG A 96 -15.13 1.52 -6.92
CA ARG A 96 -15.39 0.33 -6.11
C ARG A 96 -16.81 -0.22 -6.29
N GLN A 97 -17.82 0.65 -6.33
CA GLN A 97 -19.21 0.25 -6.53
C GLN A 97 -19.49 -0.24 -7.96
N GLU A 98 -18.73 0.26 -8.93
CA GLU A 98 -18.83 -0.09 -10.36
C GLU A 98 -17.95 -1.29 -10.76
N LEU A 99 -17.30 -1.95 -9.79
CA LEU A 99 -16.45 -3.12 -10.00
C LEU A 99 -17.22 -4.24 -10.73
N ASN A 100 -16.84 -4.48 -11.99
CA ASN A 100 -17.38 -5.56 -12.81
C ASN A 100 -16.28 -6.22 -13.66
N GLN A 101 -16.24 -7.56 -13.62
CA GLN A 101 -15.28 -8.39 -14.34
C GLN A 101 -15.28 -8.17 -15.85
N SER A 102 -16.43 -7.83 -16.46
CA SER A 102 -16.53 -7.60 -17.91
C SER A 102 -15.72 -6.40 -18.40
N ASN A 103 -15.40 -5.45 -17.50
CA ASN A 103 -14.79 -4.16 -17.83
C ASN A 103 -13.36 -3.99 -17.28
N LYS A 104 -12.66 -5.09 -16.91
CA LYS A 104 -11.32 -5.06 -16.27
C LYS A 104 -10.34 -4.07 -16.91
N LYS A 105 -10.23 -4.03 -18.25
CA LYS A 105 -9.31 -3.12 -18.95
C LYS A 105 -9.63 -1.63 -18.70
N GLU A 106 -10.90 -1.27 -18.66
CA GLU A 106 -11.32 0.10 -18.42
C GLU A 106 -11.15 0.47 -16.94
N LEU A 107 -11.47 -0.44 -16.02
CA LEU A 107 -11.23 -0.27 -14.59
C LEU A 107 -9.74 -0.08 -14.28
N LEU A 108 -8.85 -0.88 -14.89
CA LEU A 108 -7.39 -0.71 -14.77
C LEU A 108 -6.90 0.65 -15.26
N LYS A 109 -7.52 1.19 -16.32
CA LYS A 109 -7.18 2.52 -16.83
C LYS A 109 -7.63 3.61 -15.88
N GLN A 110 -8.82 3.48 -15.30
CA GLN A 110 -9.37 4.44 -14.36
C GLN A 110 -8.60 4.44 -13.04
N ILE A 111 -8.30 3.27 -12.45
CA ILE A 111 -7.53 3.19 -11.20
C ILE A 111 -6.10 3.73 -11.37
N ARG A 112 -5.43 3.45 -12.50
CA ARG A 112 -4.10 4.05 -12.80
C ARG A 112 -4.15 5.58 -12.89
N LYS A 113 -5.25 6.13 -13.42
CA LYS A 113 -5.45 7.59 -13.47
C LYS A 113 -5.64 8.16 -12.07
N LEU A 114 -6.45 7.50 -11.23
CA LEU A 114 -6.67 7.90 -9.83
C LEU A 114 -5.38 7.79 -9.00
N ARG A 115 -4.60 6.72 -9.17
CA ARG A 115 -3.25 6.57 -8.58
C ARG A 115 -2.37 7.76 -8.91
N LYS A 116 -2.24 8.09 -10.20
CA LYS A 116 -1.43 9.24 -10.64
C LYS A 116 -1.91 10.56 -10.06
N GLN A 117 -3.22 10.75 -9.91
CA GLN A 117 -3.78 11.96 -9.29
C GLN A 117 -3.50 12.01 -7.79
N LEU A 118 -3.61 10.87 -7.10
CA LEU A 118 -3.30 10.76 -5.68
C LEU A 118 -1.81 11.00 -5.42
N ASP A 119 -0.92 10.40 -6.20
CA ASP A 119 0.53 10.60 -6.08
C ASP A 119 0.90 12.08 -6.29
N ALA A 120 0.29 12.74 -7.28
CA ALA A 120 0.49 14.16 -7.51
C ALA A 120 -0.03 15.04 -6.36
N LEU A 121 -1.11 14.63 -5.68
CA LEU A 121 -1.63 15.31 -4.50
C LEU A 121 -0.69 15.11 -3.30
N ILE A 122 -0.17 13.90 -3.11
CA ILE A 122 0.77 13.55 -2.04
C ILE A 122 2.09 14.33 -2.17
N ASP A 123 2.60 14.54 -3.39
CA ASP A 123 3.85 15.28 -3.63
C ASP A 123 3.77 16.77 -3.20
N ILE A 124 2.55 17.30 -3.08
CA ILE A 124 2.28 18.68 -2.72
C ILE A 124 1.57 18.83 -1.36
N ASP A 125 1.42 17.72 -0.63
CA ASP A 125 0.84 17.68 0.71
C ASP A 125 1.94 17.71 1.78
N TYR A 126 2.17 18.89 2.31
CA TYR A 126 3.19 19.14 3.33
C TYR A 126 2.70 18.88 4.76
N PHE A 127 1.40 18.68 4.95
CA PHE A 127 0.78 18.45 6.26
C PHE A 127 -0.23 17.31 6.15
N PRO A 128 0.26 16.08 5.94
CA PRO A 128 -0.61 14.94 5.72
C PRO A 128 -1.52 14.70 6.92
N THR A 129 -2.79 14.45 6.61
CA THR A 129 -3.84 14.12 7.59
C THR A 129 -4.31 12.68 7.40
N GLU A 130 -5.20 12.22 8.27
CA GLU A 130 -5.86 10.91 8.15
C GLU A 130 -6.56 10.72 6.78
N ALA A 131 -7.03 11.81 6.16
CA ALA A 131 -7.66 11.76 4.84
C ALA A 131 -6.72 11.20 3.76
N LYS A 132 -5.40 11.46 3.85
CA LYS A 132 -4.41 10.88 2.94
C LYS A 132 -4.34 9.36 3.11
N GLN A 133 -4.27 8.90 4.35
CA GLN A 133 -4.16 7.48 4.68
C GLN A 133 -5.40 6.70 4.25
N GLN A 134 -6.60 7.22 4.57
CA GLN A 134 -7.88 6.63 4.16
C GLN A 134 -8.00 6.52 2.63
N THR A 135 -7.61 7.58 1.91
CA THR A 135 -7.65 7.60 0.43
C THR A 135 -6.65 6.61 -0.19
N LEU A 136 -5.45 6.51 0.36
CA LEU A 136 -4.43 5.56 -0.12
C LEU A 136 -4.87 4.11 0.11
N LEU A 137 -5.44 3.82 1.28
CA LEU A 137 -5.98 2.50 1.62
C LEU A 137 -7.11 2.09 0.66
N GLU A 138 -8.08 2.98 0.44
CA GLU A 138 -9.18 2.70 -0.48
C GLU A 138 -8.68 2.49 -1.91
N LEU A 139 -7.74 3.31 -2.39
CA LEU A 139 -7.14 3.15 -3.71
C LEU A 139 -6.48 1.78 -3.86
N ASN A 140 -5.63 1.39 -2.91
CA ASN A 140 -4.93 0.11 -2.93
C ASN A 140 -5.94 -1.05 -2.90
N THR A 141 -6.99 -0.96 -2.08
CA THR A 141 -8.06 -1.96 -1.98
C THR A 141 -8.75 -2.16 -3.33
N VAL A 142 -9.14 -1.08 -4.00
CA VAL A 142 -9.79 -1.14 -5.31
C VAL A 142 -8.84 -1.62 -6.39
N GLU A 143 -7.58 -1.16 -6.38
CA GLU A 143 -6.56 -1.61 -7.33
C GLU A 143 -6.33 -3.12 -7.23
N GLN A 144 -6.21 -3.67 -6.02
CA GLN A 144 -6.11 -5.10 -5.80
C GLN A 144 -7.37 -5.84 -6.28
N ALA A 145 -8.57 -5.37 -5.93
CA ALA A 145 -9.81 -5.97 -6.42
C ALA A 145 -9.90 -6.01 -7.96
N ILE A 146 -9.42 -4.96 -8.64
CA ILE A 146 -9.39 -4.92 -10.11
C ILE A 146 -8.33 -5.88 -10.66
N LEU A 147 -7.15 -5.97 -10.04
CA LEU A 147 -6.10 -6.89 -10.47
C LEU A 147 -6.57 -8.35 -10.35
N ARG A 148 -7.29 -8.66 -9.27
CA ARG A 148 -7.96 -9.93 -8.98
C ARG A 148 -9.11 -10.28 -9.94
N PHE A 149 -9.61 -9.35 -10.76
CA PHE A 149 -10.67 -9.70 -11.72
C PHE A 149 -10.23 -10.75 -12.73
N GLY A 150 -10.91 -11.89 -12.78
CA GLY A 150 -10.52 -13.01 -13.64
C GLY A 150 -9.49 -13.96 -13.03
N GLU A 151 -9.09 -13.72 -11.79
CA GLU A 151 -8.63 -14.78 -10.89
C GLU A 151 -9.90 -15.39 -10.28
N LEU A 152 -10.28 -16.57 -10.75
CA LEU A 152 -11.36 -17.35 -10.14
C LEU A 152 -10.93 -17.70 -8.71
N ASP A 153 -11.81 -17.43 -7.74
CA ASP A 153 -11.77 -17.94 -6.36
C ASP A 153 -10.63 -17.43 -5.46
N GLU A 154 -10.74 -16.18 -5.00
CA GLU A 154 -10.11 -15.78 -3.74
C GLU A 154 -11.11 -15.77 -2.58
N PRO A 155 -10.66 -16.11 -1.36
CA PRO A 155 -11.56 -16.35 -0.24
C PRO A 155 -12.33 -15.11 0.22
N ASN A 156 -13.62 -15.28 0.48
CA ASN A 156 -14.42 -14.32 1.23
C ASN A 156 -13.99 -14.37 2.70
N ASN A 157 -13.64 -13.23 3.29
CA ASN A 157 -13.37 -13.08 4.72
C ASN A 157 -14.42 -13.84 5.56
N LEU A 158 -14.02 -14.96 6.17
CA LEU A 158 -14.90 -15.73 7.04
C LEU A 158 -15.03 -14.96 8.36
N GLN A 159 -16.27 -14.60 8.75
CA GLN A 159 -16.56 -14.24 10.14
C GLN A 159 -16.40 -15.49 10.99
N GLY A 160 -15.27 -15.63 11.69
CA GLY A 160 -14.94 -16.79 12.50
C GLY A 160 -14.19 -16.40 13.77
N HIS A 161 -14.37 -17.16 14.85
CA HIS A 161 -13.53 -17.05 16.04
C HIS A 161 -12.20 -17.78 15.80
N LEU A 162 -11.08 -17.14 16.14
CA LEU A 162 -9.76 -17.79 16.16
C LEU A 162 -9.80 -18.98 17.12
N GLN A 163 -9.55 -20.18 16.60
CA GLN A 163 -9.46 -21.40 17.39
C GLN A 163 -7.99 -21.74 17.65
N THR A 164 -7.66 -22.01 18.92
CA THR A 164 -6.32 -22.51 19.29
C THR A 164 -6.25 -24.03 19.15
N PHE A 165 -5.12 -24.51 18.63
CA PHE A 165 -4.83 -25.92 18.39
C PHE A 165 -3.48 -26.32 19.03
N HIS A 166 -3.36 -27.59 19.40
CA HIS A 166 -2.10 -28.19 19.82
C HIS A 166 -1.31 -28.70 18.62
N ILE A 167 -0.04 -28.30 18.52
CA ILE A 167 0.87 -28.65 17.42
C ILE A 167 0.99 -30.17 17.22
N ASP A 168 0.96 -30.96 18.30
CA ASP A 168 1.06 -32.43 18.26
C ASP A 168 -0.02 -33.11 17.41
N ASN A 169 -1.17 -32.46 17.20
CA ASN A 169 -2.27 -32.99 16.40
C ASN A 169 -2.10 -32.76 14.89
N PHE A 170 -1.04 -32.08 14.48
CA PHE A 170 -0.83 -31.59 13.11
C PHE A 170 0.48 -32.11 12.50
N GLN A 171 1.05 -33.20 13.04
CA GLN A 171 2.31 -33.78 12.56
C GLN A 171 2.12 -34.73 11.37
N ASN A 172 3.04 -34.71 10.42
CA ASN A 172 3.09 -35.57 9.23
C ASN A 172 1.82 -35.43 8.36
N GLN A 173 1.31 -34.22 8.24
CA GLN A 173 0.09 -33.94 7.52
C GLN A 173 0.38 -33.58 6.06
N ILE A 174 -0.66 -33.75 5.23
CA ILE A 174 -0.69 -33.16 3.89
C ILE A 174 -1.36 -31.80 4.02
N TRP A 175 -0.65 -30.74 3.63
CA TRP A 175 -1.15 -29.37 3.63
C TRP A 175 -1.40 -28.95 2.18
N ALA A 176 -2.57 -28.40 1.89
CA ALA A 176 -2.96 -28.08 0.52
C ALA A 176 -3.25 -26.60 0.37
N THR A 177 -2.79 -26.01 -0.73
CA THR A 177 -3.15 -24.65 -1.14
C THR A 177 -3.06 -24.52 -2.65
N ARG A 178 -3.52 -23.40 -3.20
CA ARG A 178 -3.49 -23.17 -4.66
C ARG A 178 -2.06 -23.06 -5.17
N LYS A 179 -1.81 -23.66 -6.34
CA LYS A 179 -0.56 -23.53 -7.08
C LYS A 179 -0.21 -22.07 -7.37
N ARG A 180 1.05 -21.81 -7.72
CA ARG A 180 1.61 -20.47 -7.95
C ARG A 180 1.46 -19.55 -6.73
N PRO A 181 1.88 -19.99 -5.53
CA PRO A 181 1.66 -19.29 -4.28
C PRO A 181 2.25 -17.87 -4.30
N TRP A 182 1.57 -16.95 -3.59
CA TRP A 182 2.07 -15.61 -3.29
C TRP A 182 2.59 -15.56 -1.86
N ILE A 183 2.91 -14.36 -1.37
CA ILE A 183 3.65 -14.15 -0.12
C ILE A 183 2.99 -14.81 1.08
N ASP A 184 1.67 -14.71 1.27
CA ASP A 184 1.00 -15.29 2.43
C ASP A 184 1.04 -16.82 2.42
N ARG A 185 0.81 -17.45 1.26
CA ARG A 185 0.94 -18.91 1.09
C ARG A 185 2.36 -19.41 1.32
N LEU A 186 3.35 -18.72 0.76
CA LEU A 186 4.76 -19.09 0.91
C LEU A 186 5.20 -18.95 2.38
N ALA A 187 4.86 -17.83 3.02
CA ALA A 187 5.16 -17.60 4.43
C ALA A 187 4.44 -18.61 5.34
N SER A 188 3.17 -18.92 5.03
CA SER A 188 2.37 -19.91 5.76
C SER A 188 2.98 -21.30 5.65
N ALA A 189 3.39 -21.71 4.45
CA ALA A 189 4.08 -22.98 4.23
C ALA A 189 5.42 -23.05 4.99
N TRP A 190 6.20 -21.96 4.96
CA TRP A 190 7.44 -21.84 5.75
C TRP A 190 7.17 -21.97 7.26
N LEU A 191 6.15 -21.27 7.77
CA LEU A 191 5.76 -21.33 9.18
C LEU A 191 5.34 -22.74 9.59
N ILE A 192 4.57 -23.41 8.72
CA ILE A 192 4.16 -24.80 8.90
C ILE A 192 5.40 -25.68 9.02
N GLN A 193 6.33 -25.65 8.06
CA GLN A 193 7.51 -26.51 8.05
C GLN A 193 8.45 -26.29 9.24
N ASN A 194 8.55 -25.07 9.76
CA ASN A 194 9.55 -24.75 10.79
C ASN A 194 9.01 -24.82 12.22
N PHE A 195 7.70 -24.61 12.41
CA PHE A 195 7.13 -24.43 13.75
C PHE A 195 5.93 -25.33 14.06
N ILE A 196 5.26 -25.89 13.04
CA ILE A 196 4.02 -26.65 13.22
C ILE A 196 4.22 -28.11 12.84
N ASP A 197 4.65 -28.40 11.62
CA ASP A 197 4.77 -29.76 11.08
C ASP A 197 6.09 -29.89 10.29
N PRO A 198 7.18 -30.31 10.95
CA PRO A 198 8.49 -30.48 10.31
C PRO A 198 8.52 -31.48 9.16
N ASN A 199 7.52 -32.37 9.08
CA ASN A 199 7.39 -33.38 8.03
C ASN A 199 6.20 -33.10 7.10
N ALA A 200 5.75 -31.84 7.03
CA ALA A 200 4.66 -31.42 6.18
C ALA A 200 4.93 -31.76 4.71
N ASN A 201 3.92 -32.31 4.03
CA ASN A 201 3.91 -32.46 2.58
C ASN A 201 2.94 -31.47 1.97
N PHE A 202 3.38 -30.70 0.97
CA PHE A 202 2.52 -29.72 0.31
C PHE A 202 1.88 -30.29 -0.94
N LEU A 203 0.60 -29.96 -1.12
CA LEU A 203 -0.18 -30.27 -2.31
C LEU A 203 -0.63 -28.97 -2.97
N TRP A 204 -0.10 -28.71 -4.17
CA TRP A 204 -0.43 -27.54 -4.98
C TRP A 204 -1.66 -27.83 -5.85
N LEU A 205 -2.77 -27.17 -5.54
CA LEU A 205 -4.07 -27.39 -6.16
C LEU A 205 -4.24 -26.51 -7.41
N GLU A 206 -4.86 -27.07 -8.45
CA GLU A 206 -5.37 -26.29 -9.59
C GLU A 206 -6.56 -25.44 -9.17
N THR A 207 -7.51 -26.04 -8.45
CA THR A 207 -8.69 -25.36 -7.88
C THR A 207 -8.92 -25.76 -6.43
N PRO A 208 -9.53 -24.90 -5.58
CA PRO A 208 -9.83 -25.24 -4.18
C PRO A 208 -10.66 -26.52 -4.00
N SER A 209 -11.57 -26.81 -4.94
CA SER A 209 -12.39 -28.03 -4.93
C SER A 209 -11.60 -29.33 -5.09
N ASP A 210 -10.36 -29.25 -5.57
CA ASP A 210 -9.48 -30.43 -5.72
C ASP A 210 -8.87 -30.87 -4.38
N CYS A 211 -9.04 -30.08 -3.30
CA CYS A 211 -8.49 -30.40 -1.99
C CYS A 211 -9.07 -31.72 -1.44
N PRO A 212 -8.26 -32.77 -1.23
CA PRO A 212 -8.73 -34.01 -0.62
C PRO A 212 -9.20 -33.77 0.82
N LYS A 213 -10.22 -34.51 1.27
CA LYS A 213 -10.70 -34.42 2.67
C LYS A 213 -9.65 -34.81 3.72
N SER A 214 -8.62 -35.55 3.32
CA SER A 214 -7.50 -35.94 4.17
C SER A 214 -6.41 -34.87 4.28
N ALA A 215 -6.44 -33.83 3.43
CA ALA A 215 -5.49 -32.73 3.46
C ALA A 215 -6.01 -31.56 4.30
N LEU A 216 -5.09 -30.85 4.94
CA LEU A 216 -5.37 -29.60 5.64
C LEU A 216 -5.24 -28.44 4.65
N GLY A 217 -6.38 -27.95 4.19
CA GLY A 217 -6.43 -26.78 3.32
C GLY A 217 -6.00 -25.51 4.05
N PHE A 218 -5.24 -24.66 3.36
CA PHE A 218 -4.98 -23.28 3.80
C PHE A 218 -5.01 -22.25 2.66
N ASP A 219 -5.39 -21.01 2.99
CA ASP A 219 -5.46 -19.85 2.09
C ASP A 219 -6.35 -20.00 0.84
N PHE A 220 -7.57 -20.50 1.06
CA PHE A 220 -8.67 -20.50 0.09
C PHE A 220 -10.02 -20.65 0.80
N ASP A 221 -11.12 -20.50 0.06
CA ASP A 221 -12.47 -20.56 0.62
C ASP A 221 -12.82 -21.98 1.11
N GLY A 222 -13.23 -22.08 2.37
CA GLY A 222 -13.54 -23.37 3.00
C GLY A 222 -12.30 -24.17 3.45
N ALA A 223 -11.09 -23.61 3.30
CA ALA A 223 -9.89 -24.14 3.93
C ALA A 223 -10.01 -24.14 5.46
N LYS A 224 -9.28 -25.02 6.13
CA LYS A 224 -9.25 -25.06 7.61
C LYS A 224 -8.60 -23.81 8.19
N PHE A 225 -7.58 -23.31 7.51
CA PHE A 225 -6.88 -22.07 7.87
C PHE A 225 -6.98 -21.10 6.71
N SER A 226 -7.72 -20.01 6.87
CA SER A 226 -7.89 -19.00 5.82
C SER A 226 -7.97 -17.63 6.50
N HIS A 227 -8.11 -16.57 5.72
CA HIS A 227 -8.27 -15.22 6.25
C HIS A 227 -9.46 -15.15 7.22
N ILE A 228 -9.23 -14.51 8.38
CA ILE A 228 -10.25 -14.24 9.38
C ILE A 228 -10.24 -12.75 9.67
N GLU A 229 -11.34 -12.08 9.35
CA GLU A 229 -11.50 -10.63 9.49
C GLU A 229 -10.40 -9.81 8.78
N HIS A 230 -9.41 -9.32 9.53
CA HIS A 230 -8.30 -8.53 9.03
C HIS A 230 -6.98 -9.32 9.01
N LEU A 231 -6.98 -10.56 9.49
CA LEU A 231 -5.80 -11.39 9.58
C LEU A 231 -5.61 -12.20 8.30
N VAL A 232 -4.38 -12.16 7.78
CA VAL A 232 -3.97 -13.04 6.67
C VAL A 232 -3.75 -14.47 7.17
N THR A 233 -3.65 -15.46 6.28
CA THR A 233 -3.55 -16.86 6.67
C THR A 233 -2.33 -17.13 7.57
N PHE A 234 -1.20 -16.45 7.33
CA PHE A 234 -0.01 -16.53 8.18
C PHE A 234 -0.31 -16.11 9.63
N GLU A 235 -1.01 -14.99 9.82
CA GLU A 235 -1.40 -14.49 11.14
C GLU A 235 -2.41 -15.44 11.81
N VAL A 236 -3.36 -15.97 11.04
CA VAL A 236 -4.31 -16.96 11.54
C VAL A 236 -3.59 -18.21 12.03
N LEU A 237 -2.62 -18.74 11.29
CA LEU A 237 -1.81 -19.88 11.74
C LEU A 237 -1.00 -19.53 13.00
N LEU A 238 -0.37 -18.36 13.02
CA LEU A 238 0.43 -17.87 14.15
C LEU A 238 -0.39 -17.74 15.44
N HIS A 239 -1.64 -17.24 15.36
CA HIS A 239 -2.56 -17.22 16.49
C HIS A 239 -3.10 -18.62 16.83
N SER A 240 -3.47 -19.40 15.83
CA SER A 240 -4.05 -20.73 15.98
C SER A 240 -3.12 -21.71 16.69
N PHE A 241 -1.81 -21.57 16.53
CA PHE A 241 -0.80 -22.42 17.18
C PHE A 241 -0.04 -21.71 18.32
N SER A 242 -0.55 -20.59 18.82
CA SER A 242 0.06 -19.83 19.94
C SER A 242 1.51 -19.40 19.68
N LEU A 243 1.88 -19.17 18.42
CA LEU A 243 3.22 -18.71 18.01
C LEU A 243 3.37 -17.18 18.08
N HIS A 244 2.27 -16.45 18.26
CA HIS A 244 2.20 -14.99 18.32
C HIS A 244 2.95 -14.34 19.49
N GLU A 245 3.42 -15.11 20.46
CA GLU A 245 4.27 -14.59 21.53
C GLU A 245 5.70 -14.29 21.05
N GLN A 246 6.11 -14.88 19.91
CA GLN A 246 7.45 -14.69 19.36
C GLN A 246 7.55 -13.38 18.57
N LYS A 247 8.32 -12.42 19.10
CA LYS A 247 8.54 -11.11 18.46
C LYS A 247 9.06 -11.20 17.02
N ALA A 248 9.97 -12.12 16.75
CA ALA A 248 10.54 -12.30 15.41
C ALA A 248 9.47 -12.74 14.39
N LEU A 249 8.55 -13.64 14.78
CA LEU A 249 7.45 -14.07 13.92
C LEU A 249 6.43 -12.94 13.70
N ASN A 250 6.17 -12.09 14.70
CA ASN A 250 5.28 -10.93 14.53
C ASN A 250 5.84 -9.88 13.55
N LYS A 251 7.17 -9.73 13.47
CA LYS A 251 7.78 -8.85 12.45
C LYS A 251 7.59 -9.41 11.04
N ILE A 252 7.74 -10.73 10.88
CA ILE A 252 7.44 -11.41 9.61
C ILE A 252 5.95 -11.27 9.29
N ALA A 253 5.07 -11.46 10.27
CA ALA A 253 3.63 -11.29 10.10
C ALA A 253 3.28 -9.90 9.55
N ALA A 254 3.86 -8.83 10.08
CA ALA A 254 3.64 -7.47 9.58
C ALA A 254 4.08 -7.29 8.12
N ILE A 255 5.20 -7.91 7.72
CA ILE A 255 5.66 -7.90 6.32
C ILE A 255 4.68 -8.65 5.42
N VAL A 256 4.28 -9.86 5.82
CA VAL A 256 3.36 -10.70 5.04
C VAL A 256 2.00 -10.03 4.91
N HIS A 257 1.45 -9.52 6.01
CA HIS A 257 0.19 -8.77 6.05
C HIS A 257 0.23 -7.58 5.08
N PHE A 258 1.26 -6.73 5.17
CA PHE A 258 1.37 -5.59 4.27
C PHE A 258 1.48 -6.01 2.79
N LEU A 259 2.25 -7.06 2.49
CA LEU A 259 2.45 -7.51 1.10
C LEU A 259 1.24 -8.27 0.52
N ASP A 260 0.35 -8.77 1.35
CA ASP A 260 -0.82 -9.53 0.92
C ASP A 260 -2.11 -8.69 0.90
N VAL A 261 -2.35 -7.90 1.95
CA VAL A 261 -3.58 -7.09 2.13
C VAL A 261 -3.33 -5.59 2.32
N GLY A 262 -2.08 -5.15 2.44
CA GLY A 262 -1.72 -3.73 2.64
C GLY A 262 -1.68 -3.30 4.11
N GLY A 263 -1.59 -1.99 4.36
CA GLY A 263 -1.55 -1.44 5.73
C GLY A 263 -0.33 -0.56 5.98
N VAL A 264 0.20 -0.61 7.20
CA VAL A 264 1.43 0.12 7.57
C VAL A 264 2.63 -0.61 6.98
N GLU A 265 3.35 0.04 6.06
CA GLU A 265 4.49 -0.55 5.35
C GLU A 265 5.70 -0.78 6.27
N PRO A 266 6.16 -2.04 6.43
CA PRO A 266 7.44 -2.33 7.07
C PRO A 266 8.62 -1.92 6.17
N PRO A 267 9.76 -1.48 6.75
CA PRO A 267 10.95 -1.07 5.97
C PRO A 267 11.44 -2.13 4.98
N GLU A 268 11.30 -3.41 5.32
CA GLU A 268 11.77 -4.54 4.53
C GLU A 268 10.85 -4.87 3.34
N ALA A 269 9.59 -4.42 3.36
CA ALA A 269 8.53 -4.92 2.47
C ALA A 269 8.87 -4.76 0.99
N SER A 270 9.24 -3.55 0.56
CA SER A 270 9.54 -3.28 -0.85
C SER A 270 10.71 -4.11 -1.41
N GLY A 271 11.67 -4.49 -0.57
CA GLY A 271 12.79 -5.36 -0.93
C GLY A 271 12.34 -6.81 -1.09
N ILE A 272 11.59 -7.31 -0.10
CA ILE A 272 11.07 -8.68 -0.10
C ILE A 272 10.09 -8.90 -1.26
N GLU A 273 9.21 -7.95 -1.53
CA GLU A 273 8.26 -8.00 -2.65
C GLU A 273 8.98 -8.24 -3.98
N LYS A 274 10.01 -7.44 -4.28
CA LYS A 274 10.78 -7.54 -5.53
C LYS A 274 11.47 -8.89 -5.68
N VAL A 275 12.04 -9.41 -4.59
CA VAL A 275 12.74 -10.71 -4.61
C VAL A 275 11.74 -11.84 -4.83
N ILE A 276 10.65 -11.89 -4.05
CA ILE A 276 9.62 -12.94 -4.17
C ILE A 276 8.93 -12.89 -5.53
N GLN A 277 8.61 -11.69 -6.04
CA GLN A 277 8.08 -11.51 -7.40
C GLN A 277 9.03 -12.05 -8.47
N GLY A 278 10.34 -11.76 -8.33
CA GLY A 278 11.37 -12.25 -9.23
C GLY A 278 11.48 -13.79 -9.23
N LEU A 279 11.49 -14.40 -8.03
CA LEU A 279 11.50 -15.85 -7.87
C LEU A 279 10.28 -16.49 -8.51
N ARG A 280 9.07 -16.01 -8.17
CA ARG A 280 7.82 -16.54 -8.72
C ARG A 280 7.76 -16.42 -10.24
N ASN A 281 8.27 -15.34 -10.82
CA ASN A 281 8.30 -15.17 -12.28
C ASN A 281 9.28 -16.14 -12.96
N LYS A 282 10.39 -16.47 -12.31
CA LYS A 282 11.45 -17.31 -12.89
C LYS A 282 11.22 -18.79 -12.69
N ILE A 283 10.68 -19.18 -11.54
CA ILE A 283 10.50 -20.56 -11.11
C ILE A 283 9.03 -20.92 -11.30
N THR A 284 8.78 -21.95 -12.11
CA THR A 284 7.41 -22.45 -12.41
C THR A 284 7.03 -23.68 -11.59
N ASP A 285 8.02 -24.32 -10.97
CA ASP A 285 7.85 -25.43 -10.05
C ASP A 285 7.59 -24.88 -8.63
N ASP A 286 6.43 -25.18 -8.06
CA ASP A 286 6.01 -24.59 -6.80
C ASP A 286 6.75 -25.18 -5.58
N ASP A 287 7.22 -26.41 -5.65
CA ASP A 287 8.07 -27.01 -4.59
C ASP A 287 9.44 -26.32 -4.57
N GLN A 288 10.03 -26.10 -5.74
CA GLN A 288 11.28 -25.35 -5.86
C GLN A 288 11.11 -23.89 -5.43
N LEU A 289 9.96 -23.27 -5.75
CA LEU A 289 9.66 -21.90 -5.33
C LEU A 289 9.56 -21.81 -3.80
N LEU A 290 8.86 -22.76 -3.17
CA LEU A 290 8.76 -22.85 -1.72
C LEU A 290 10.15 -22.99 -1.09
N GLU A 291 10.95 -23.96 -1.54
CA GLU A 291 12.32 -24.19 -1.04
C GLU A 291 13.18 -22.92 -1.09
N LEU A 292 13.16 -22.20 -2.22
CA LEU A 292 13.95 -20.97 -2.37
C LEU A 292 13.40 -19.80 -1.55
N SER A 293 12.09 -19.71 -1.39
CA SER A 293 11.46 -18.70 -0.54
C SER A 293 11.73 -18.95 0.95
N ASN A 294 11.87 -20.21 1.38
CA ASN A 294 12.18 -20.56 2.76
C ASN A 294 13.49 -19.92 3.22
N TYR A 295 14.53 -19.92 2.39
CA TYR A 295 15.80 -19.27 2.75
C TYR A 295 15.66 -17.76 3.00
N ILE A 296 14.69 -17.09 2.36
CA ILE A 296 14.40 -15.67 2.60
C ILE A 296 13.76 -15.51 3.99
N PHE A 297 12.76 -16.32 4.30
CA PHE A 297 12.09 -16.27 5.61
C PHE A 297 13.01 -16.73 6.75
N ASP A 298 13.87 -17.72 6.53
CA ASP A 298 14.92 -18.14 7.47
C ASP A 298 15.88 -16.99 7.75
N GLY A 299 16.31 -16.27 6.71
CA GLY A 299 17.16 -15.09 6.84
C GLY A 299 16.49 -13.96 7.63
N LEU A 300 15.23 -13.67 7.33
CA LEU A 300 14.43 -12.68 8.06
C LEU A 300 14.27 -13.08 9.53
N TYR A 301 13.88 -14.33 9.78
CA TYR A 301 13.68 -14.84 11.14
C TYR A 301 14.98 -14.80 11.94
N ALA A 302 16.09 -15.27 11.37
CA ALA A 302 17.40 -15.22 12.00
C ALA A 302 17.88 -13.79 12.28
N ASN A 303 17.54 -12.83 11.42
CA ASN A 303 17.83 -11.42 11.67
C ASN A 303 16.99 -10.88 12.83
N PHE A 304 15.67 -11.08 12.80
CA PHE A 304 14.75 -10.56 13.81
C PHE A 304 14.90 -11.22 15.18
N LEU A 305 15.46 -12.42 15.27
CA LEU A 305 15.84 -13.04 16.55
C LEU A 305 16.99 -12.31 17.27
N ARG A 306 17.80 -11.53 16.54
CA ARG A 306 18.94 -10.78 17.11
C ARG A 306 18.53 -9.42 17.68
N GLU A 307 17.34 -8.95 17.38
CA GLU A 307 16.79 -7.65 17.78
C GLU A 307 15.93 -7.75 19.04
#